data_AF-A0A350THH5-F1
#
_entry.id   AF-A0A350THH5-F1
#
_cell.length_a   1.000
_cell.length_b   1.000
_cell.length_c   1.000
_cell.angle_alpha   90.00
_cell.angle_beta   90.00
_cell.angle_gamma   90.00
#
_symmetry.space_group_name_H-M   'P 1'
#
loop_
_entity.id
_entity.type
_entity.pdbx_description
1 polymer ?
#
loop_
_entity_poly.entity_id
_entity_poly.type
_entity_poly.pdbx_seq_one_letter_code
_entity_poly.pdbx_strand_id
1 'polypeptide(L)'
;MKRTVYLLIAALSVSLLLGGCGQNSDPLAIREFIIGDSIGTVEQRGSGKDAEYVICITLPIETDFQNCTANITLADGASVNGDSPCLKADLGGRMVLDLTREPRDLIIENGSSSRSYGFEIGLSR
;
A
#
# COMPACT_ATOMS: atom_id res chain seq x y z
N MET A 1 -44.67 -27.55 -17.34
CA MET A 1 -44.65 -26.51 -18.41
C MET A 1 -44.22 -25.21 -17.74
N LYS A 2 -43.14 -24.47 -18.03
CA LYS A 2 -42.10 -24.36 -19.08
C LYS A 2 -40.79 -23.99 -18.34
N ARG A 3 -39.70 -24.77 -18.39
CA ARG A 3 -38.42 -24.56 -19.13
C ARG A 3 -38.00 -23.09 -19.41
N THR A 4 -36.71 -22.82 -19.12
CA THR A 4 -35.70 -21.93 -19.77
C THR A 4 -35.01 -21.00 -18.76
N VAL A 5 -33.87 -21.38 -18.15
CA VAL A 5 -32.46 -21.19 -18.58
C VAL A 5 -32.09 -19.72 -18.82
N TYR A 6 -31.28 -19.15 -17.94
CA TYR A 6 -30.21 -18.21 -18.30
C TYR A 6 -29.02 -18.35 -17.33
N LEU A 7 -28.15 -19.28 -17.69
CA LEU A 7 -26.73 -19.28 -17.38
C LEU A 7 -26.13 -18.16 -18.25
N LEU A 8 -25.79 -17.00 -17.69
CA LEU A 8 -25.08 -15.96 -18.43
C LEU A 8 -24.17 -15.11 -17.52
N ILE A 9 -22.87 -15.39 -17.66
CA ILE A 9 -21.76 -14.43 -17.76
C ILE A 9 -21.36 -13.75 -16.44
N ALA A 10 -20.38 -14.33 -15.74
CA ALA A 10 -18.95 -14.02 -15.85
C ALA A 10 -18.58 -12.63 -15.26
N ALA A 11 -17.83 -12.71 -14.16
CA ALA A 11 -16.79 -11.78 -13.75
C ALA A 11 -16.88 -10.35 -14.34
N LEU A 12 -17.55 -9.46 -13.61
CA LEU A 12 -17.26 -8.02 -13.67
C LEU A 12 -16.39 -7.62 -12.47
N SER A 13 -15.31 -8.37 -12.23
CA SER A 13 -14.15 -7.88 -11.48
C SER A 13 -13.26 -7.08 -12.44
N VAL A 14 -13.82 -6.01 -12.98
CA VAL A 14 -13.05 -4.90 -13.53
C VAL A 14 -13.45 -3.72 -12.68
N SER A 15 -12.93 -3.70 -11.45
CA SER A 15 -12.80 -2.46 -10.71
C SER A 15 -12.15 -1.47 -11.66
N LEU A 16 -12.89 -0.41 -11.96
CA LEU A 16 -12.49 0.63 -12.88
C LEU A 16 -11.06 1.08 -12.55
N LEU A 17 -10.11 0.62 -13.34
CA LEU A 17 -8.87 1.33 -13.62
C LEU A 17 -9.27 2.62 -14.35
N LEU A 18 -9.79 3.60 -13.61
CA LEU A 18 -9.74 5.01 -14.00
C LEU A 18 -8.30 5.47 -13.79
N GLY A 19 -7.43 4.96 -14.64
CA GLY A 19 -6.11 5.53 -14.85
C GLY A 19 -6.25 6.86 -15.59
N GLY A 20 -5.68 7.90 -15.00
CA GLY A 20 -5.01 8.94 -15.76
C GLY A 20 -5.67 10.32 -15.78
N CYS A 21 -5.49 11.08 -14.70
CA CYS A 21 -5.02 12.47 -14.69
C CYS A 21 -4.96 12.93 -13.23
N GLY A 22 -3.84 12.69 -12.54
CA GLY A 22 -3.69 13.19 -11.15
C GLY A 22 -2.73 12.41 -10.26
N GLN A 23 -2.21 11.26 -10.72
CA GLN A 23 -1.22 10.54 -9.90
C GLN A 23 -0.02 11.43 -9.58
N ASN A 24 0.38 12.33 -10.48
CA ASN A 24 1.53 13.21 -10.24
C ASN A 24 1.30 14.41 -9.30
N SER A 25 0.09 14.61 -8.77
CA SER A 25 -0.23 15.78 -7.91
C SER A 25 -0.48 15.46 -6.45
N ASP A 26 -0.60 14.20 -6.07
CA ASP A 26 -0.77 13.82 -4.66
C ASP A 26 0.58 13.95 -3.93
N PRO A 27 0.75 14.93 -3.01
CA PRO A 27 2.01 15.20 -2.34
C PRO A 27 2.36 14.15 -1.28
N LEU A 28 1.44 13.28 -0.90
CA LEU A 28 1.65 12.24 0.12
C LEU A 28 1.75 10.83 -0.46
N ALA A 29 1.80 10.72 -1.79
CA ALA A 29 1.76 9.43 -2.45
C ALA A 29 3.06 8.64 -2.30
N ILE A 30 2.89 7.34 -2.04
CA ILE A 30 3.94 6.35 -2.24
C ILE A 30 3.89 5.93 -3.72
N ARG A 31 4.98 6.15 -4.43
CA ARG A 31 5.13 5.84 -5.87
C ARG A 31 5.55 4.40 -6.09
N GLU A 32 6.50 3.95 -5.28
CA GLU A 32 6.99 2.58 -5.29
C GLU A 32 7.21 2.13 -3.85
N PHE A 33 6.86 0.88 -3.59
CA PHE A 33 7.11 0.22 -2.31
C PHE A 33 7.63 -1.18 -2.59
N ILE A 34 8.86 -1.46 -2.20
CA ILE A 34 9.55 -2.70 -2.54
C ILE A 34 10.18 -3.32 -1.30
N ILE A 35 9.89 -4.59 -1.03
CA ILE A 35 10.57 -5.38 0.01
C ILE A 35 11.19 -6.60 -0.67
N GLY A 36 12.52 -6.69 -0.64
CA GLY A 36 13.24 -7.70 -1.42
C GLY A 36 12.91 -7.56 -2.92
N ASP A 37 12.37 -8.62 -3.52
CA ASP A 37 11.91 -8.64 -4.92
C ASP A 37 10.39 -8.39 -5.06
N SER A 38 9.67 -8.25 -3.94
CA SER A 38 8.23 -8.05 -3.93
C SER A 38 7.88 -6.58 -4.10
N ILE A 39 7.02 -6.29 -5.08
CA ILE A 39 6.50 -4.95 -5.35
C ILE A 39 5.11 -4.83 -4.73
N GLY A 40 4.93 -3.84 -3.85
CA GLY A 40 3.65 -3.46 -3.29
C GLY A 40 2.93 -2.44 -4.15
N THR A 41 1.60 -2.43 -4.05
CA THR A 41 0.72 -1.43 -4.68
C THR A 41 -0.06 -0.69 -3.61
N VAL A 42 -0.34 0.59 -3.84
CA VAL A 42 -1.22 1.37 -2.96
C VAL A 42 -2.64 1.34 -3.51
N GLU A 43 -3.59 0.96 -2.67
CA GLU A 43 -5.02 1.10 -2.91
C GLU A 43 -5.59 2.23 -2.05
N GLN A 44 -6.41 3.09 -2.66
CA GLN A 44 -7.29 3.99 -1.95
C GLN A 44 -8.67 3.35 -1.85
N ARG A 45 -9.14 3.09 -0.63
CA ARG A 45 -10.45 2.50 -0.34
C ARG A 45 -11.38 3.58 0.17
N GLY A 46 -12.50 3.77 -0.53
CA GLY A 46 -13.43 4.86 -0.27
C GLY A 46 -13.01 6.18 -0.94
N SER A 47 -13.55 7.30 -0.46
CA SER A 47 -13.32 8.62 -1.07
C SER A 47 -13.44 9.76 -0.05
N GLY A 48 -12.83 10.90 -0.37
CA GLY A 48 -12.84 12.08 0.50
C GLY A 48 -11.98 11.92 1.75
N LYS A 49 -12.40 12.55 2.85
CA LYS A 49 -11.65 12.59 4.12
C LYS A 49 -11.57 11.25 4.85
N ASP A 50 -12.48 10.33 4.55
CA ASP A 50 -12.59 9.02 5.19
C ASP A 50 -11.96 7.92 4.32
N ALA A 51 -11.24 8.30 3.25
CA ALA A 51 -10.53 7.35 2.42
C ALA A 51 -9.39 6.67 3.19
N GLU A 52 -9.39 5.35 3.19
CA GLU A 52 -8.30 4.54 3.71
C GLU A 52 -7.27 4.31 2.62
N TYR A 53 -5.99 4.31 2.97
CA TYR A 53 -4.90 3.98 2.06
C TYR A 53 -4.20 2.73 2.56
N VAL A 54 -4.08 1.72 1.69
CA VAL A 54 -3.56 0.40 2.06
C VAL A 54 -2.44 0.02 1.09
N ILE A 55 -1.29 -0.35 1.63
CA ILE A 55 -0.21 -0.99 0.89
C ILE A 55 -0.55 -2.49 0.82
N CYS A 56 -0.90 -2.94 -0.39
CA CYS A 56 -1.13 -4.34 -0.70
C CYS A 56 0.17 -4.94 -1.24
N ILE A 57 0.71 -5.96 -0.58
CA ILE A 57 1.96 -6.60 -1.01
C ILE A 57 1.89 -8.11 -0.76
N THR A 58 2.46 -8.91 -1.66
CA THR A 58 2.65 -10.34 -1.45
C THR A 58 4.12 -10.63 -1.16
N LEU A 59 4.40 -11.25 -0.01
CA LEU A 59 5.76 -11.53 0.46
C LEU A 59 6.01 -13.05 0.53
N PRO A 60 7.25 -13.52 0.32
CA PRO A 60 7.61 -14.91 0.59
C PRO A 60 7.32 -15.30 2.05
N ILE A 61 6.90 -16.53 2.30
CA ILE A 61 6.60 -17.01 3.66
C ILE A 61 7.81 -16.95 4.60
N GLU A 62 9.02 -17.04 4.05
CA GLU A 62 10.30 -16.97 4.79
C GLU A 62 10.75 -15.52 5.09
N THR A 63 9.94 -14.51 4.75
CA THR A 63 10.27 -13.10 5.01
C THR A 63 10.39 -12.85 6.51
N ASP A 64 11.47 -12.18 6.93
CA ASP A 64 11.59 -11.68 8.32
C ASP A 64 10.70 -10.43 8.49
N PHE A 65 9.45 -10.66 8.90
CA PHE A 65 8.47 -9.59 9.14
C PHE A 65 8.88 -8.61 10.25
N GLN A 66 9.82 -8.96 11.13
CA GLN A 66 10.27 -8.05 12.21
C GLN A 66 11.41 -7.11 11.79
N ASN A 67 12.06 -7.40 10.65
CA ASN A 67 13.19 -6.62 10.11
C ASN A 67 13.11 -6.49 8.58
N CYS A 68 11.92 -6.21 8.06
CA CYS A 68 11.72 -6.02 6.63
C CYS A 68 12.44 -4.77 6.15
N THR A 69 13.34 -4.93 5.18
CA THR A 69 13.98 -3.78 4.53
C THR A 69 13.17 -3.36 3.32
N ALA A 70 12.56 -2.17 3.37
CA ALA A 70 11.77 -1.59 2.30
C ALA A 70 12.53 -0.46 1.58
N ASN A 71 12.52 -0.47 0.26
CA ASN A 71 12.88 0.68 -0.56
C ASN A 71 11.57 1.37 -0.96
N ILE A 72 11.48 2.67 -0.69
CA ILE A 72 10.24 3.44 -0.87
C ILE A 72 10.55 4.68 -1.69
N THR A 73 9.85 4.83 -2.81
CA THR A 73 9.89 6.05 -3.62
C THR A 73 8.65 6.87 -3.27
N LEU A 74 8.82 8.10 -2.81
CA LEU A 74 7.74 8.99 -2.42
C LEU A 74 7.56 10.13 -3.44
N ALA A 75 6.44 10.84 -3.35
CA ALA A 75 6.27 12.12 -4.04
C ALA A 75 7.29 13.17 -3.59
N ASP A 76 7.57 14.16 -4.45
CA ASP A 76 8.53 15.21 -4.15
C ASP A 76 8.23 15.96 -2.85
N GLY A 77 9.25 16.07 -1.99
CA GLY A 77 9.16 16.72 -0.68
C GLY A 77 8.51 15.88 0.41
N ALA A 78 8.03 14.67 0.11
CA ALA A 78 7.49 13.76 1.11
C ALA A 78 8.58 12.93 1.80
N SER A 79 8.33 12.59 3.06
CA SER A 79 9.20 11.74 3.87
C SER A 79 8.37 10.75 4.68
N VAL A 80 9.01 9.66 5.11
CA VAL A 80 8.44 8.78 6.12
C VAL A 80 8.55 9.49 7.47
N ASN A 81 7.44 9.59 8.19
CA ASN A 81 7.41 10.17 9.51
C ASN A 81 8.02 9.17 10.52
N GLY A 82 8.92 9.66 11.38
CA GLY A 82 9.65 8.86 12.37
C GLY A 82 8.77 8.17 13.42
N ASP A 83 7.56 8.66 13.63
CA ASP A 83 6.56 8.10 14.56
C ASP A 83 5.70 6.99 13.93
N SER A 84 6.01 6.58 12.68
CA SER A 84 5.35 5.45 12.02
C SER A 84 5.46 4.18 12.88
N PRO A 85 4.35 3.56 13.31
CA PRO A 85 4.37 2.41 14.22
C PRO A 85 5.21 1.22 13.77
N CYS A 86 5.30 0.97 12.45
CA CYS A 86 6.12 -0.10 11.92
C CYS A 86 7.59 0.30 11.71
N LEU A 87 7.97 1.58 11.79
CA LEU A 87 9.33 2.01 11.48
C LEU A 87 10.29 1.71 12.65
N LYS A 88 11.37 0.98 12.37
CA LYS A 88 12.46 0.74 13.31
C LYS A 88 13.65 1.65 13.08
N ALA A 89 13.96 1.91 11.81
CA ALA A 89 15.10 2.74 11.41
C ALA A 89 14.96 3.22 9.96
N ASP A 90 15.53 4.39 9.68
CA ASP A 90 15.81 4.90 8.32
C ASP A 90 17.32 4.80 8.06
N LEU A 91 17.70 4.01 7.06
CA LEU A 91 19.09 3.82 6.63
C LEU A 91 19.38 4.57 5.33
N GLY A 92 18.94 5.82 5.21
CA GLY A 92 19.20 6.68 4.06
C GLY A 92 18.26 6.38 2.88
N GLY A 93 16.95 6.33 3.14
CA GLY A 93 15.92 6.02 2.13
C GLY A 93 15.60 4.52 2.01
N ARG A 94 16.26 3.70 2.83
CA ARG A 94 15.97 2.28 3.00
C ARG A 94 15.41 2.07 4.40
N MET A 95 14.10 1.88 4.49
CA MET A 95 13.39 1.75 5.76
C MET A 95 13.52 0.34 6.30
N VAL A 96 13.76 0.21 7.60
CA VAL A 96 13.65 -1.07 8.32
C VAL A 96 12.32 -1.07 9.06
N LEU A 97 11.46 -2.03 8.73
CA LEU A 97 10.08 -2.13 9.19
C LEU A 97 9.84 -3.38 10.04
N ASP A 98 9.02 -3.23 11.08
CA ASP A 98 8.39 -4.30 11.86
C ASP A 98 6.91 -4.42 11.44
N LEU A 99 6.64 -5.33 10.50
CA LEU A 99 5.30 -5.60 9.99
C LEU A 99 4.47 -6.49 10.93
N THR A 100 5.02 -6.88 12.09
CA THR A 100 4.30 -7.68 13.10
C THR A 100 3.55 -6.83 14.14
N ARG A 101 3.74 -5.50 14.11
CA ARG A 101 3.12 -4.55 15.04
C ARG A 101 1.61 -4.39 14.81
N GLU A 102 0.91 -3.96 15.86
CA GLU A 102 -0.47 -3.48 15.79
C GLU A 102 -0.60 -2.21 16.64
N PRO A 103 -0.87 -1.03 16.04
CA PRO A 103 -0.95 -0.77 14.60
C PRO A 103 0.43 -0.91 13.90
N ARG A 104 0.42 -1.18 12.58
CA ARG A 104 1.63 -1.28 11.74
C ARG A 104 1.66 -0.25 10.61
N ASP A 105 0.91 0.81 10.73
CA ASP A 105 0.82 1.82 9.69
C ASP A 105 2.18 2.44 9.35
N LEU A 106 2.35 2.80 8.09
CA LEU A 106 3.42 3.66 7.62
C LEU A 106 2.85 5.07 7.42
N ILE A 107 3.43 6.06 8.09
CA ILE A 107 2.95 7.43 8.03
C ILE A 107 3.86 8.22 7.08
N ILE A 108 3.26 8.83 6.06
CA ILE A 108 3.95 9.72 5.14
C ILE A 108 3.55 11.16 5.47
N GLU A 109 4.53 12.06 5.47
CA GLU A 109 4.32 13.49 5.68
C GLU A 109 4.89 14.30 4.52
N ASN A 110 4.30 15.47 4.28
CA ASN A 110 4.80 16.47 3.35
C ASN A 110 4.34 17.86 3.84
N GLY A 111 5.27 18.65 4.37
CA GLY A 111 4.97 19.92 5.02
C GLY A 111 4.04 19.74 6.24
N SER A 112 2.86 20.35 6.20
CA SER A 112 1.86 20.25 7.28
C SER A 112 0.82 19.14 7.07
N SER A 113 0.98 18.32 6.04
CA SER A 113 0.05 17.24 5.70
C SER A 113 0.65 15.88 6.03
N SER A 114 -0.19 14.94 6.44
CA SER A 114 0.20 13.57 6.79
C SER A 114 -0.90 12.59 6.38
N ARG A 115 -0.51 11.34 6.10
CA ARG A 115 -1.41 10.25 5.77
C ARG A 115 -0.86 8.92 6.30
N SER A 116 -1.73 8.14 6.91
CA SER A 116 -1.47 6.76 7.35
C SER A 116 -1.71 5.79 6.20
N TYR A 117 -0.79 4.85 6.02
CA TYR A 117 -0.91 3.74 5.10
C TYR A 117 -0.93 2.42 5.88
N GLY A 118 -2.06 1.73 5.84
CA GLY A 118 -2.20 0.38 6.40
C GLY A 118 -1.50 -0.66 5.53
N PHE A 119 -1.46 -1.91 6.01
CA PHE A 119 -0.84 -3.02 5.28
C PHE A 119 -1.78 -4.22 5.14
N GLU A 120 -1.96 -4.65 3.90
CA GLU A 120 -2.54 -5.94 3.54
C GLU A 120 -1.45 -6.83 2.93
N ILE A 121 -1.10 -7.90 3.65
CA ILE A 121 0.04 -8.75 3.32
C ILE A 121 -0.47 -10.12 2.88
N GLY A 122 -0.30 -10.43 1.60
CA GLY A 122 -0.41 -11.78 1.07
C GLY A 122 0.87 -12.57 1.29
N LEU A 123 0.75 -13.91 1.37
CA LEU A 123 1.91 -14.81 1.47
C LEU A 123 2.05 -15.64 0.20
N SER A 124 3.28 -15.70 -0.31
CA SER A 124 3.68 -16.59 -1.41
C SER A 124 4.55 -17.74 -0.89
N ARG A 125 4.48 -18.88 -1.57
CA ARG A 125 5.25 -20.09 -1.26
C ARG A 125 6.46 -20.21 -2.19
#